data_AF-A0A2K8KPT6-F1
#
_entry.id   AF-A0A2K8KPT6-F1
#
_cell.length_a   1.000
_cell.length_b   1.000
_cell.length_c   1.000
_cell.angle_alpha   90.00
_cell.angle_beta   90.00
_cell.angle_gamma   90.00
#
_symmetry.space_group_name_H-M   'P 1'
#
loop_
_entity.id
_entity.type
_entity.pdbx_description
1 polymer ?
#
loop_
_entity_poly.entity_id
_entity_poly.type
_entity_poly.pdbx_seq_one_letter_code
_entity_poly.pdbx_strand_id
1 'polypeptide(L)'
;MSASELGQYCREKGFYPEQVQRWKSECLQGFQNSEAQSSAIKHQAKKDKVAIKLLKKDLRFKEKALAETVALLVLRKKLNALREDGVEES
;
A
#
# COMPACT_ATOMS: atom_id res chain seq x y z
N MET A 1 -21.90 17.55 34.71
CA MET A 1 -21.47 17.33 36.10
C MET A 1 -20.82 18.59 36.60
N SER A 2 -21.30 19.11 37.72
CA SER A 2 -20.60 20.15 38.47
C SER A 2 -19.34 19.57 39.12
N ALA A 3 -18.38 20.42 39.51
CA ALA A 3 -17.16 19.97 40.18
C ALA A 3 -17.46 19.26 41.52
N SER A 4 -18.54 19.69 42.20
CA SER A 4 -19.01 19.09 43.46
C SER A 4 -19.54 17.66 43.25
N GLU A 5 -20.39 17.45 42.23
CA GLU A 5 -20.91 16.13 41.87
C GLU A 5 -19.78 15.16 41.48
N LEU A 6 -18.77 15.65 40.74
CA LEU A 6 -17.62 14.84 40.35
C LEU A 6 -16.79 14.43 41.56
N GLY A 7 -16.57 15.35 42.49
CA GLY A 7 -15.86 15.07 43.73
C GLY A 7 -16.58 14.04 44.61
N GLN A 8 -17.91 14.12 44.73
CA GLN A 8 -18.71 13.15 45.49
C GLN A 8 -18.65 11.76 44.84
N TYR A 9 -18.88 11.69 43.53
CA TYR A 9 -18.80 10.45 42.76
C TYR A 9 -17.42 9.77 42.87
N CYS A 10 -16.36 10.57 42.80
CA CYS A 10 -14.99 10.11 42.94
C CYS A 10 -14.72 9.48 44.32
N ARG A 11 -15.23 10.09 45.41
CA ARG A 11 -15.13 9.54 46.77
C ARG A 11 -15.89 8.23 46.93
N GLU A 12 -17.11 8.15 46.37
CA GLU A 12 -17.94 6.94 46.43
C GLU A 12 -17.33 5.77 45.65
N LYS A 13 -16.59 6.05 44.57
CA LYS A 13 -16.01 5.03 43.68
C LYS A 13 -14.51 4.76 43.90
N GLY A 14 -13.85 5.53 44.77
CA GLY A 14 -12.43 5.34 45.09
C GLY A 14 -11.46 5.85 44.01
N PHE A 15 -11.89 6.81 43.18
CA PHE A 15 -11.05 7.44 42.15
C PHE A 15 -10.77 8.90 42.50
N TYR A 16 -9.73 9.49 41.90
CA TYR A 16 -9.45 10.92 41.98
C TYR A 16 -10.03 11.67 40.77
N PRO A 17 -10.58 12.89 40.96
CA PRO A 17 -11.12 13.69 39.85
C PRO A 17 -10.12 13.90 38.71
N GLU A 18 -8.83 14.02 39.02
CA GLU A 18 -7.76 14.18 38.02
C GLU A 18 -7.64 12.93 37.12
N GLN A 19 -7.85 11.72 37.67
CA GLN A 19 -7.80 10.48 36.90
C GLN A 19 -8.96 10.40 35.89
N VAL A 20 -10.15 10.82 36.31
CA VAL A 20 -11.33 10.86 35.43
C VAL A 20 -11.14 11.86 34.29
N GLN A 21 -10.60 13.04 34.59
CA GLN A 21 -10.28 14.03 33.56
C GLN A 21 -9.20 13.53 32.59
N ARG A 22 -8.16 12.85 33.13
CA ARG A 22 -7.10 12.27 32.33
C ARG A 22 -7.60 11.19 31.37
N TRP A 23 -8.41 10.24 31.83
CA TRP A 23 -8.98 9.23 30.94
C TRP A 23 -9.91 9.83 29.90
N LYS A 24 -10.68 10.86 30.27
CA LYS A 24 -11.52 11.58 29.31
C LYS A 24 -10.69 12.23 28.21
N SER A 25 -9.59 12.91 28.56
CA SER A 25 -8.71 13.54 27.57
C SER A 25 -8.00 12.50 26.70
N GLU A 26 -7.45 11.44 27.30
CA GLU A 26 -6.79 10.34 26.60
C GLU A 26 -7.74 9.64 25.62
N CYS A 27 -9.00 9.36 26.02
CA CYS A 27 -10.01 8.80 25.13
C CYS A 27 -10.30 9.73 23.95
N LEU A 28 -10.58 11.01 24.20
CA LEU A 28 -10.90 11.98 23.13
C LEU A 28 -9.73 12.14 22.15
N GLN A 29 -8.50 12.20 22.67
CA GLN A 29 -7.30 12.29 21.86
C GLN A 29 -7.08 11.02 21.02
N GLY A 30 -7.33 9.84 21.58
CA GLY A 30 -7.25 8.57 20.86
C GLY A 30 -8.22 8.49 19.68
N PHE A 31 -9.46 8.96 19.84
CA PHE A 31 -10.44 9.02 18.75
C PHE A 31 -10.04 10.00 17.64
N GLN A 32 -9.60 11.21 18.00
CA GLN A 32 -9.16 12.21 17.02
C GLN A 32 -7.96 11.74 16.20
N ASN A 33 -6.98 11.11 16.87
CA ASN A 33 -5.81 10.55 16.19
C ASN A 33 -6.20 9.40 15.24
N SER A 34 -7.16 8.56 15.64
CA SER A 34 -7.62 7.42 14.83
C SER A 34 -8.31 7.85 13.52
N GLU A 35 -9.16 8.87 13.57
CA GLU A 35 -9.84 9.38 12.36
C GLU A 35 -8.86 10.02 11.37
N ALA A 36 -7.95 10.86 11.87
CA ALA A 36 -6.92 11.49 11.06
C ALA A 36 -6.02 10.43 10.40
N GLN A 37 -5.55 9.43 11.16
CA GLN A 37 -4.75 8.32 10.64
C GLN A 37 -5.50 7.48 9.61
N SER A 38 -6.77 7.14 9.87
CA SER A 38 -7.62 6.38 8.93
C SER A 38 -7.78 7.11 7.60
N SER A 39 -7.99 8.44 7.64
CA SER A 39 -8.11 9.26 6.44
C SER A 39 -6.81 9.30 5.62
N ALA A 40 -5.66 9.45 6.29
CA ALA A 40 -4.34 9.47 5.67
C ALA A 40 -4.02 8.11 5.01
N ILE A 41 -4.26 7.01 5.71
CA ILE A 41 -4.07 5.64 5.19
C ILE A 41 -4.93 5.41 3.94
N LYS A 42 -6.21 5.81 3.98
CA LYS A 42 -7.11 5.69 2.81
C LYS A 42 -6.61 6.51 1.62
N HIS A 43 -6.11 7.71 1.86
CA HIS A 43 -5.56 8.55 0.80
C HIS A 43 -4.29 7.95 0.20
N GLN A 44 -3.39 7.43 1.04
CA GLN A 44 -2.17 6.76 0.60
C GLN A 44 -2.49 5.50 -0.21
N ALA A 45 -3.39 4.64 0.28
CA ALA A 45 -3.80 3.43 -0.43
C ALA A 45 -4.39 3.72 -1.82
N LYS A 46 -5.12 4.84 -1.98
CA LYS A 46 -5.62 5.28 -3.29
C LYS A 46 -4.47 5.67 -4.22
N LYS A 47 -3.50 6.45 -3.74
CA LYS A 47 -2.31 6.83 -4.52
C LYS A 47 -1.51 5.61 -4.95
N ASP A 48 -1.26 4.69 -4.02
CA ASP A 48 -0.51 3.47 -4.28
C ASP A 48 -1.21 2.59 -5.32
N LYS A 49 -2.54 2.43 -5.21
CA LYS A 49 -3.32 1.68 -6.20
C LYS A 49 -3.19 2.24 -7.61
N VAL A 50 -3.19 3.57 -7.76
CA VAL A 50 -2.99 4.23 -9.05
C VAL A 50 -1.57 4.00 -9.57
N ALA A 51 -0.57 4.20 -8.71
CA ALA A 51 0.84 3.97 -9.06
C ALA A 51 1.08 2.53 -9.51
N ILE A 52 0.58 1.55 -8.74
CA ILE A 52 0.67 0.12 -9.08
C ILE A 52 0.03 -0.16 -10.44
N LYS A 53 -1.15 0.41 -10.74
CA LYS A 53 -1.82 0.20 -12.03
C LYS A 53 -1.00 0.76 -13.20
N LEU A 54 -0.40 1.94 -13.03
CA LEU A 54 0.46 2.56 -14.04
C LEU A 54 1.73 1.74 -14.27
N LEU A 55 2.42 1.36 -13.19
CA LEU A 55 3.63 0.54 -13.26
C LEU A 55 3.36 -0.81 -13.92
N LYS A 56 2.25 -1.48 -13.58
CA LYS A 56 1.84 -2.73 -14.25
C LYS A 56 1.53 -2.57 -15.73
N LYS A 57 1.04 -1.39 -16.16
CA LYS A 57 0.80 -1.11 -17.59
C LYS A 57 2.13 -0.94 -18.33
N ASP A 58 3.04 -0.16 -17.78
CA ASP A 58 4.37 0.08 -18.35
C ASP A 58 5.17 -1.23 -18.44
N LEU A 59 5.15 -2.05 -17.38
CA LEU A 59 5.79 -3.35 -17.36
C LEU A 59 5.30 -4.25 -18.50
N ARG A 60 3.97 -4.37 -18.69
CA ARG A 60 3.40 -5.19 -19.77
C ARG A 60 3.80 -4.71 -21.16
N PHE A 61 3.91 -3.39 -21.37
CA PHE A 61 4.35 -2.85 -22.65
C PHE A 61 5.81 -3.22 -22.93
N LYS A 62 6.67 -3.09 -21.91
CA LYS A 62 8.09 -3.47 -22.00
C LYS A 62 8.29 -4.97 -22.21
N GLU A 63 7.54 -5.80 -21.49
CA GLU A 63 7.58 -7.26 -21.65
C GLU A 63 7.14 -7.69 -23.07
N LYS A 64 6.13 -7.03 -23.65
CA LYS A 64 5.72 -7.30 -25.03
C LYS A 64 6.82 -6.96 -26.05
N ALA A 65 7.40 -5.77 -25.94
CA ALA A 65 8.50 -5.36 -26.82
C ALA A 65 9.73 -6.28 -26.67
N LEU A 66 10.00 -6.73 -25.44
CA LEU A 66 11.06 -7.70 -25.16
C LEU A 66 10.76 -9.06 -25.81
N ALA A 67 9.52 -9.56 -25.69
CA ALA A 67 9.10 -10.82 -26.30
C ALA A 67 9.21 -10.78 -27.83
N GLU A 68 8.81 -9.67 -28.47
CA GLU A 68 8.97 -9.47 -29.91
C GLU A 68 10.45 -9.49 -30.32
N THR A 69 11.32 -8.81 -29.56
CA THR A 69 12.77 -8.81 -29.81
C THR A 69 13.37 -10.21 -29.68
N VAL A 70 12.99 -10.95 -28.63
CA VAL A 70 13.44 -12.33 -28.41
C VAL A 70 12.96 -13.24 -29.55
N ALA A 71 11.71 -13.11 -29.99
CA ALA A 71 11.18 -13.89 -31.12
C ALA A 71 11.97 -13.63 -32.41
N LEU A 72 12.30 -12.37 -32.71
CA LEU A 72 13.13 -12.02 -33.87
C LEU A 72 14.54 -12.62 -33.77
N LEU A 73 15.17 -12.57 -32.60
CA LEU A 73 16.48 -13.19 -32.37
C LEU A 73 16.45 -14.71 -32.57
N VAL A 74 15.40 -15.37 -32.05
CA VAL A 74 15.21 -16.81 -32.22
C VAL A 74 15.01 -17.18 -33.69
N LEU A 75 14.17 -16.43 -34.41
CA LEU A 75 13.95 -16.66 -35.85
C LEU A 75 15.23 -16.47 -36.65
N ARG A 76 16.02 -15.42 -36.37
CA ARG A 76 17.32 -15.20 -37.00
C ARG A 76 18.29 -16.36 -36.73
N LYS A 77 18.34 -16.86 -35.49
CA LYS A 77 19.18 -18.02 -35.14
C LYS A 77 18.75 -19.28 -35.91
N LYS A 78 17.44 -19.56 -35.99
CA LYS A 78 16.90 -20.70 -36.74
C LYS A 78 17.22 -20.60 -38.24
N LEU A 79 17.07 -19.42 -38.82
CA LEU A 79 17.38 -19.19 -40.23
C LEU A 79 18.86 -19.38 -40.53
N ASN A 80 19.76 -18.93 -39.64
CA ASN A 80 21.19 -19.16 -39.79
C ASN A 80 21.52 -20.66 -39.74
N ALA A 81 20.95 -21.41 -38.79
CA ALA A 81 21.15 -22.85 -38.69
C ALA A 81 20.73 -23.58 -39.97
N LEU A 82 19.53 -23.30 -40.50
CA LEU A 82 19.07 -23.90 -41.76
C LEU A 82 19.98 -23.60 -42.96
N ARG A 83 20.61 -22.41 -42.99
CA ARG A 83 21.54 -22.03 -44.05
C ARG A 83 22.89 -22.74 -43.90
N GLU A 84 23.32 -23.02 -42.69
CA GLU A 84 24.54 -23.79 -42.41
C GLU A 84 24.32 -25.27 -42.74
N ASP A 85 23.17 -25.84 -42.37
CA ASP A 85 22.79 -27.23 -42.66
C ASP A 85 22.69 -27.51 -44.18
N GLY A 86 22.19 -26.55 -44.97
CA GLY A 86 22.09 -26.69 -46.43
C GLY A 86 23.41 -26.54 -47.20
N VAL A 87 24.51 -26.15 -46.54
CA VAL A 87 25.84 -26.03 -47.15
C VAL A 87 26.63 -27.33 -47.04
N GLU A 88 26.24 -28.26 -46.15
CA GLU A 88 26.89 -29.58 -46.01
C GLU A 88 26.31 -30.66 -46.95
N GLU A 89 25.19 -30.41 -47.62
CA GLU A 89 24.54 -31.33 -48.59
C GLU A 89 24.80 -31.00 -50.07
N SER A 90 25.78 -30.15 -50.42
CA SER A 90 26.14 -29.83 -51.82
C SER A 90 27.61 -30.07 -52.16
#